data_AF-A0A8H3GNS7-F1
#
_entry.id   AF-A0A8H3GNS7-F1
#
_cell.length_a   1.000
_cell.length_b   1.000
_cell.length_c   1.000
_cell.angle_alpha   90.00
_cell.angle_beta   90.00
_cell.angle_gamma   90.00
#
_symmetry.space_group_name_H-M   'P 1'
#
loop_
_entity.id
_entity.type
_entity.pdbx_description
1 polymer ?
#
loop_
_entity_poly.entity_id
_entity_poly.type
_entity_poly.pdbx_seq_one_letter_code
_entity_poly.pdbx_strand_id
1 'polypeptide(L)'
;MFKFDFDVEDDFVEDTKAGVSEISYSTPDDRSFKGHTLEELIQTLPEDISYSSVRVGTHILPRRDLFDVRLQLMAAEAQNESPTDEVKEDQAAIEFASRPSDLVPRVYEGGMKTWECSLDLAGYVFDNDVKGERVLELGCGTAMPSLAILQKRLNEDPPSTGHDKTVFHLQDYNSSVLEYVTLPNIILVWFFSKAGEAYRTTIPPPSPKPDPKSKLPDLSNLTLQSVPEEDEEESETPETPEKPYDPDAFHITEPGDLAFTPALRSAFLDSLASLHVELEFFSGPWEGFAPTTPYDLVITSETIYQPTSLPSLVRLLRDATGPSGRCLVAAKMVYFGVGGGIREFEQVLKQGGGSSKCVWEQREGVRRSIMQVMYDYQ
;
A
#
# COMPACT_ATOMS: atom_id res chain seq x y z
N MET A 1 28.93 30.52 -39.65
CA MET A 1 29.59 29.58 -38.73
C MET A 1 28.55 29.18 -37.71
N PHE A 2 28.06 27.94 -37.85
CA PHE A 2 27.00 27.23 -37.12
C PHE A 2 25.67 27.95 -36.87
N LYS A 3 24.73 27.71 -37.79
CA LYS A 3 23.28 27.94 -37.70
C LYS A 3 22.65 26.55 -37.52
N PHE A 4 21.70 26.42 -36.59
CA PHE A 4 20.88 25.21 -36.46
C PHE A 4 19.78 25.27 -37.52
N ASP A 5 19.80 24.34 -38.48
CA ASP A 5 18.69 24.08 -39.39
C ASP A 5 17.77 23.07 -38.72
N PHE A 6 16.53 23.49 -38.41
CA PHE A 6 15.43 22.58 -38.14
C PHE A 6 14.67 22.42 -39.46
N ASP A 7 14.82 21.28 -40.12
CA ASP A 7 13.89 20.85 -41.16
C ASP A 7 12.56 20.55 -40.49
N VAL A 8 11.59 21.43 -40.72
CA VAL A 8 10.17 21.15 -40.49
C VAL A 8 9.65 20.64 -41.83
N GLU A 9 9.53 19.33 -41.97
CA GLU A 9 8.74 18.74 -43.05
C GLU A 9 7.25 18.94 -42.72
N ASP A 10 6.66 19.91 -43.43
CA ASP A 10 5.21 20.08 -43.59
C ASP A 10 4.66 18.85 -44.33
N ASP A 11 4.06 17.90 -43.60
CA ASP A 11 3.26 16.85 -44.20
C ASP A 11 1.81 16.88 -43.69
N PHE A 12 0.96 17.33 -44.60
CA PHE A 12 -0.47 17.06 -44.76
C PHE A 12 -1.44 17.47 -43.65
N VAL A 13 -2.10 18.59 -43.91
CA VAL A 13 -3.38 19.00 -43.31
C VAL A 13 -4.48 18.03 -43.78
N GLU A 14 -4.77 17.00 -42.99
CA GLU A 14 -6.06 16.28 -43.08
C GLU A 14 -7.05 16.85 -42.05
N ASP A 15 -8.13 17.37 -42.61
CA ASP A 15 -9.25 18.05 -41.98
C ASP A 15 -10.05 17.08 -41.10
N THR A 16 -9.54 16.79 -39.89
CA THR A 16 -10.26 15.99 -38.90
C THR A 16 -11.30 16.87 -38.21
N LYS A 17 -12.53 16.82 -38.73
CA LYS A 17 -13.73 17.24 -38.03
C LYS A 17 -13.66 16.74 -36.58
N ALA A 18 -13.62 17.68 -35.64
CA ALA A 18 -13.82 17.42 -34.23
C ALA A 18 -15.21 16.80 -34.03
N GLY A 19 -15.27 15.48 -34.11
CA GLY A 19 -16.36 14.70 -33.55
C GLY A 19 -16.29 14.91 -32.04
N VAL A 20 -17.34 15.52 -31.50
CA VAL A 20 -17.66 15.45 -30.08
C VAL A 20 -17.52 13.98 -29.69
N SER A 21 -16.49 13.65 -28.91
CA SER A 21 -16.32 12.29 -28.42
C SER A 21 -17.57 11.95 -27.64
N GLU A 22 -18.36 11.04 -28.19
CA GLU A 22 -19.49 10.45 -27.49
C GLU A 22 -18.97 9.95 -26.14
N ILE A 23 -19.61 10.44 -25.07
CA ILE A 23 -19.42 9.92 -23.72
C ILE A 23 -19.85 8.46 -23.81
N SER A 24 -18.87 7.56 -24.00
CA SER A 24 -19.13 6.14 -23.95
C SER A 24 -19.55 5.80 -22.52
N TYR A 25 -20.81 5.39 -22.38
CA TYR A 25 -21.35 4.82 -21.16
C TYR A 25 -20.55 3.56 -20.84
N SER A 26 -20.00 3.48 -19.62
CA SER A 26 -19.26 2.32 -19.15
C SER A 26 -20.12 1.06 -19.19
N THR A 27 -19.51 -0.05 -19.59
CA THR A 27 -19.99 -1.38 -19.21
C THR A 27 -20.07 -1.46 -17.68
N PRO A 28 -21.09 -2.11 -17.09
CA PRO A 28 -21.12 -2.39 -15.66
C PRO A 28 -19.85 -3.13 -15.26
N ASP A 29 -19.20 -2.67 -14.21
CA ASP A 29 -18.14 -3.41 -13.55
C ASP A 29 -18.79 -4.57 -12.77
N ASP A 30 -18.55 -5.80 -13.22
CA ASP A 30 -19.14 -7.02 -12.63
C ASP A 30 -18.42 -7.50 -11.36
N ARG A 31 -17.42 -6.74 -10.86
CA ARG A 31 -16.72 -7.11 -9.63
C ARG A 31 -17.64 -7.06 -8.42
N SER A 32 -17.61 -8.14 -7.65
CA SER A 32 -18.38 -8.25 -6.41
C SER A 32 -17.53 -7.90 -5.20
N PHE A 33 -18.17 -7.33 -4.18
CA PHE A 33 -17.53 -7.11 -2.88
C PHE A 33 -17.26 -8.45 -2.20
N LYS A 34 -16.03 -8.64 -1.71
CA LYS A 34 -15.57 -9.89 -1.09
C LYS A 34 -14.79 -9.59 0.18
N GLY A 35 -15.08 -10.33 1.25
CA GLY A 35 -14.24 -10.38 2.44
C GLY A 35 -13.16 -11.45 2.29
N HIS A 36 -11.97 -11.19 2.84
CA HIS A 36 -10.84 -12.11 2.86
C HIS A 36 -10.33 -12.26 4.29
N THR A 37 -10.03 -13.50 4.66
CA THR A 37 -9.42 -13.82 5.95
C THR A 37 -7.92 -13.59 5.91
N LEU A 38 -7.31 -13.35 7.08
CA LEU A 38 -5.85 -13.23 7.17
C LEU A 38 -5.16 -14.53 6.76
N GLU A 39 -5.76 -15.67 7.09
CA GLU A 39 -5.26 -17.00 6.75
C GLU A 39 -5.21 -17.25 5.24
N GLU A 40 -6.22 -16.77 4.49
CA GLU A 40 -6.25 -16.83 3.03
C GLU A 40 -5.12 -15.98 2.43
N LEU A 41 -4.97 -14.72 2.88
CA LEU A 41 -3.94 -13.81 2.34
C LEU A 41 -2.52 -14.24 2.72
N ILE A 42 -2.31 -14.86 3.89
CA ILE A 42 -0.99 -15.38 4.26
C ILE A 42 -0.51 -16.49 3.32
N GLN A 43 -1.43 -17.21 2.66
CA GLN A 43 -1.08 -18.25 1.71
C GLN A 43 -0.59 -17.68 0.36
N THR A 44 -0.93 -16.43 0.04
CA THR A 44 -0.52 -15.76 -1.22
C THR A 44 0.80 -15.01 -1.09
N LEU A 45 1.36 -14.93 0.11
CA LEU A 45 2.63 -14.25 0.37
C LEU A 45 3.80 -14.88 -0.40
N PRO A 46 4.67 -14.05 -1.03
CA PRO A 46 5.89 -14.54 -1.69
C PRO A 46 6.87 -15.15 -0.69
N GLU A 47 7.93 -15.78 -1.20
CA GLU A 47 9.02 -16.31 -0.38
C GLU A 47 9.89 -15.19 0.18
N ASP A 48 10.25 -14.22 -0.66
CA ASP A 48 11.10 -13.07 -0.31
C ASP A 48 10.48 -11.77 -0.83
N ILE A 49 10.76 -10.68 -0.12
CA ILE A 49 10.45 -9.32 -0.57
C ILE A 49 11.63 -8.38 -0.33
N SER A 50 11.80 -7.39 -1.21
CA SER A 50 12.60 -6.20 -0.91
C SER A 50 11.75 -5.08 -0.30
N TYR A 51 12.32 -4.38 0.68
CA TYR A 51 11.67 -3.26 1.36
C TYR A 51 12.60 -2.05 1.46
N SER A 52 11.97 -0.88 1.55
CA SER A 52 12.59 0.37 1.93
C SER A 52 11.72 1.09 2.96
N SER A 53 12.14 2.28 3.38
CA SER A 53 11.40 3.03 4.39
C SER A 53 11.05 4.43 3.92
N VAL A 54 9.91 4.91 4.42
CA VAL A 54 9.36 6.22 4.11
C VAL A 54 9.13 6.99 5.40
N ARG A 55 9.40 8.31 5.36
CA ARG A 55 9.11 9.20 6.48
C ARG A 55 7.65 9.67 6.40
N VAL A 56 6.94 9.55 7.52
CA VAL A 56 5.57 10.04 7.71
C VAL A 56 5.54 10.96 8.94
N GLY A 57 5.38 12.26 8.73
CA GLY A 57 5.54 13.24 9.82
C GLY A 57 6.91 13.12 10.50
N THR A 58 6.89 12.86 11.80
CA THR A 58 8.09 12.65 12.61
C THR A 58 8.60 11.19 12.68
N HIS A 59 7.93 10.25 12.00
CA HIS A 59 8.15 8.81 12.11
C HIS A 59 8.58 8.14 10.80
N ILE A 60 9.01 6.89 10.89
CA ILE A 60 9.49 6.10 9.76
C ILE A 60 8.68 4.80 9.71
N LEU A 61 8.13 4.51 8.54
CA LEU A 61 7.42 3.27 8.25
C LEU A 61 8.19 2.48 7.19
N PRO A 62 8.42 1.18 7.41
CA PRO A 62 8.88 0.28 6.37
C PRO A 62 7.74 0.02 5.39
N ARG A 63 8.08 -0.18 4.13
CA ARG A 63 7.15 -0.59 3.09
C ARG A 63 7.87 -1.43 2.04
N ARG A 64 7.13 -2.36 1.46
CA ARG A 64 7.58 -3.14 0.31
C ARG A 64 7.92 -2.21 -0.84
N ASP A 65 8.97 -2.55 -1.56
CA ASP A 65 9.39 -1.76 -2.71
C ASP A 65 8.54 -2.02 -3.95
N LEU A 66 8.20 -0.95 -4.66
CA LEU A 66 7.36 -1.05 -5.86
C LEU A 66 8.04 -1.83 -6.99
N PHE A 67 9.39 -1.81 -7.06
CA PHE A 67 10.10 -2.62 -8.06
C PHE A 67 9.97 -4.12 -7.77
N ASP A 68 9.94 -4.50 -6.50
CA ASP A 68 9.82 -5.88 -6.05
C ASP A 68 8.42 -6.44 -6.35
N VAL A 69 7.38 -5.64 -6.06
CA VAL A 69 6.00 -5.93 -6.48
C VAL A 69 5.90 -6.14 -7.99
N ARG A 70 6.54 -5.28 -8.79
CA ARG A 70 6.57 -5.41 -10.26
C ARG A 70 7.24 -6.71 -10.71
N LEU A 71 8.37 -7.05 -10.11
CA LEU A 71 9.09 -8.27 -10.45
C LEU A 71 8.25 -9.51 -10.16
N GLN A 72 7.55 -9.53 -9.01
CA GLN A 72 6.65 -10.62 -8.65
C GLN A 72 5.50 -10.77 -9.66
N LEU A 73 4.85 -9.67 -10.03
CA LEU A 73 3.75 -9.70 -11.00
C LEU A 73 4.23 -10.20 -12.38
N MET A 74 5.38 -9.70 -12.86
CA MET A 74 5.96 -10.16 -14.13
C MET A 74 6.31 -11.66 -14.09
N ALA A 75 6.79 -12.17 -12.96
CA ALA A 75 7.07 -13.59 -12.79
C ALA A 75 5.79 -14.43 -12.78
N ALA A 76 4.72 -13.96 -12.13
CA ALA A 76 3.41 -14.63 -12.12
C ALA A 76 2.78 -14.68 -13.52
N GLU A 77 2.87 -13.59 -14.29
CA GLU A 77 2.39 -13.55 -15.67
C GLU A 77 3.15 -14.54 -16.57
N ALA A 78 4.48 -14.60 -16.44
CA ALA A 78 5.32 -15.50 -17.24
C ALA A 78 5.03 -17.00 -16.99
N GLN A 79 4.47 -17.35 -15.82
CA GLN A 79 4.14 -18.72 -15.46
C GLN A 79 2.71 -19.14 -15.86
N ASN A 80 1.85 -18.19 -16.22
CA ASN A 80 0.46 -18.45 -16.59
C ASN A 80 0.25 -18.50 -18.12
N GLU A 81 0.22 -19.70 -18.69
CA GLU A 81 0.01 -19.91 -20.14
C GLU A 81 -1.45 -19.74 -20.61
N SER A 82 -2.41 -19.52 -19.70
CA SER A 82 -3.84 -19.41 -20.01
C SER A 82 -4.52 -18.22 -19.31
N PRO A 83 -5.25 -17.34 -20.03
CA PRO A 83 -5.82 -16.12 -19.46
C PRO A 83 -7.06 -16.43 -18.63
N THR A 84 -6.94 -16.38 -17.31
CA THR A 84 -8.08 -16.26 -16.36
C THR A 84 -8.39 -14.79 -16.09
N ASP A 85 -9.50 -14.47 -15.41
CA ASP A 85 -9.82 -13.08 -15.04
C ASP A 85 -8.81 -12.48 -14.05
N GLU A 86 -8.13 -13.31 -13.24
CA GLU A 86 -7.01 -12.90 -12.38
C GLU A 86 -5.80 -12.42 -13.20
N VAL A 87 -5.48 -13.10 -14.32
CA VAL A 87 -4.38 -12.69 -15.22
C VAL A 87 -4.62 -11.31 -15.84
N LYS A 88 -5.88 -10.92 -16.08
CA LYS A 88 -6.21 -9.57 -16.59
C LYS A 88 -5.94 -8.48 -15.54
N GLU A 89 -6.17 -8.78 -14.26
CA GLU A 89 -5.90 -7.85 -13.16
C GLU A 89 -4.38 -7.66 -12.98
N ASP A 90 -3.63 -8.75 -13.00
CA ASP A 90 -2.16 -8.72 -12.91
C ASP A 90 -1.54 -7.99 -14.11
N GLN A 91 -2.01 -8.24 -15.33
CA GLN A 91 -1.49 -7.60 -16.54
C GLN A 91 -1.71 -6.08 -16.52
N ALA A 92 -2.87 -5.65 -16.03
CA ALA A 92 -3.18 -4.23 -15.95
C ALA A 92 -2.40 -3.54 -14.80
N ALA A 93 -2.18 -4.24 -13.68
CA ALA A 93 -1.26 -3.80 -12.64
C ALA A 93 0.20 -3.64 -13.15
N ILE A 94 0.70 -4.56 -13.98
CA ILE A 94 2.03 -4.48 -14.61
C ILE A 94 2.13 -3.29 -15.55
N GLU A 95 1.12 -3.09 -16.42
CA GLU A 95 1.09 -2.00 -17.38
C GLU A 95 1.09 -0.63 -16.67
N PHE A 96 0.29 -0.48 -15.60
CA PHE A 96 0.25 0.74 -14.82
C PHE A 96 1.56 1.00 -14.07
N ALA A 97 2.12 -0.03 -13.42
CA ALA A 97 3.38 0.11 -12.73
C ALA A 97 4.50 0.58 -13.68
N SER A 98 4.40 0.26 -14.98
CA SER A 98 5.35 0.67 -16.01
C SER A 98 5.09 2.08 -16.59
N ARG A 99 3.97 2.72 -16.29
CA ARG A 99 3.55 4.00 -16.90
C ARG A 99 4.09 5.24 -16.14
N PRO A 100 4.36 6.35 -16.87
CA PRO A 100 4.80 7.61 -16.27
C PRO A 100 3.64 8.48 -15.73
N SER A 101 2.39 8.17 -16.06
CA SER A 101 1.20 8.92 -15.61
C SER A 101 0.38 8.09 -14.63
N ASP A 102 0.12 8.65 -13.45
CA ASP A 102 -0.50 7.94 -12.34
C ASP A 102 -2.05 7.88 -12.38
N LEU A 103 -2.70 8.55 -13.34
CA LEU A 103 -4.17 8.59 -13.46
C LEU A 103 -4.59 8.30 -14.89
N VAL A 104 -5.32 7.19 -15.07
CA VAL A 104 -6.03 6.87 -16.32
C VAL A 104 -7.53 6.92 -16.02
N PRO A 105 -8.32 7.76 -16.73
CA PRO A 105 -9.76 7.74 -16.58
C PRO A 105 -10.31 6.32 -16.83
N ARG A 106 -11.11 5.82 -15.89
CA ARG A 106 -11.89 4.55 -15.98
C ARG A 106 -11.13 3.24 -15.73
N VAL A 107 -9.89 3.30 -15.26
CA VAL A 107 -9.11 2.12 -14.87
C VAL A 107 -8.48 2.37 -13.49
N TYR A 108 -8.93 1.64 -12.47
CA TYR A 108 -8.40 1.76 -11.10
C TYR A 108 -7.26 0.78 -10.87
N GLU A 109 -6.02 1.22 -11.08
CA GLU A 109 -4.82 0.36 -10.99
C GLU A 109 -3.65 1.04 -10.25
N GLY A 110 -3.96 1.99 -9.37
CA GLY A 110 -2.97 2.80 -8.63
C GLY A 110 -2.65 2.36 -7.19
N GLY A 111 -3.27 1.28 -6.68
CA GLY A 111 -3.20 0.89 -5.27
C GLY A 111 -1.82 0.41 -4.79
N MET A 112 -0.94 -0.01 -5.72
CA MET A 112 0.39 -0.51 -5.38
C MET A 112 1.41 0.60 -5.09
N LYS A 113 1.14 1.82 -5.57
CA LYS A 113 1.99 2.99 -5.32
C LYS A 113 1.56 3.65 -4.01
N THR A 114 2.54 4.11 -3.24
CA THR A 114 2.25 4.99 -2.10
C THR A 114 2.01 6.41 -2.58
N TRP A 115 0.82 6.94 -2.32
CA TRP A 115 0.41 8.29 -2.71
C TRP A 115 0.75 9.33 -1.64
N GLU A 116 0.93 10.60 -2.05
CA GLU A 116 1.38 11.67 -1.14
C GLU A 116 0.37 11.93 -0.02
N CYS A 117 -0.94 11.96 -0.31
CA CYS A 117 -1.94 12.20 0.74
C CYS A 117 -1.99 11.05 1.75
N SER A 118 -1.57 9.84 1.36
CA SER A 118 -1.45 8.68 2.27
C SER A 118 -0.34 8.92 3.29
N LEU A 119 0.80 9.47 2.86
CA LEU A 119 1.91 9.86 3.74
C LEU A 119 1.55 11.04 4.64
N ASP A 120 0.86 12.04 4.09
CA ASP A 120 0.38 13.19 4.86
C ASP A 120 -0.59 12.74 5.96
N LEU A 121 -1.54 11.84 5.63
CA LEU A 121 -2.50 11.30 6.58
C LEU A 121 -1.83 10.44 7.65
N ALA A 122 -0.87 9.58 7.25
CA ALA A 122 -0.07 8.78 8.18
C ALA A 122 0.70 9.66 9.18
N GLY A 123 1.32 10.75 8.70
CA GLY A 123 1.98 11.72 9.57
C GLY A 123 1.00 12.41 10.52
N TYR A 124 -0.16 12.84 10.00
CA TYR A 124 -1.19 13.49 10.81
C TYR A 124 -1.74 12.58 11.91
N VAL A 125 -2.12 11.33 11.60
CA VAL A 125 -2.67 10.41 12.60
C VAL A 125 -1.64 10.08 13.68
N PHE A 126 -0.38 9.94 13.29
CA PHE A 126 0.71 9.67 14.23
C PHE A 126 0.96 10.89 15.15
N ASP A 127 1.24 12.06 14.57
CA ASP A 127 1.66 13.25 15.31
C ASP A 127 0.54 13.80 16.22
N ASN A 128 -0.73 13.51 15.93
CA ASN A 128 -1.89 13.95 16.73
C ASN A 128 -2.42 12.87 17.69
N ASP A 129 -1.70 11.76 17.86
CA ASP A 129 -2.12 10.61 18.70
C ASP A 129 -3.57 10.19 18.42
N VAL A 130 -3.90 10.03 17.14
CA VAL A 130 -5.23 9.54 16.76
C VAL A 130 -5.27 8.04 17.05
N LYS A 131 -6.11 7.67 18.02
CA LYS A 131 -6.37 6.27 18.40
C LYS A 131 -7.73 5.82 17.87
N GLY A 132 -7.86 4.52 17.66
CA GLY A 132 -9.13 3.86 17.38
C GLY A 132 -9.03 2.39 17.76
N GLU A 133 -10.02 1.87 18.47
CA GLU A 133 -10.11 0.44 18.77
C GLU A 133 -10.61 -0.31 17.53
N ARG A 134 -11.55 0.28 16.77
CA ARG A 134 -11.93 -0.14 15.41
C ARG A 134 -11.56 0.91 14.38
N VAL A 135 -10.59 0.58 13.53
CA VAL A 135 -10.11 1.42 12.43
C VAL A 135 -10.55 0.83 11.09
N LEU A 136 -11.12 1.66 10.21
CA LEU A 136 -11.41 1.32 8.82
C LEU A 136 -10.61 2.21 7.89
N GLU A 137 -9.84 1.62 6.98
CA GLU A 137 -9.22 2.34 5.86
C GLU A 137 -9.87 1.93 4.53
N LEU A 138 -10.47 2.91 3.83
CA LEU A 138 -11.07 2.73 2.51
C LEU A 138 -10.08 3.11 1.42
N GLY A 139 -9.99 2.30 0.37
CA GLY A 139 -8.97 2.47 -0.68
C GLY A 139 -7.57 2.42 -0.09
N CYS A 140 -7.28 1.38 0.70
CA CYS A 140 -6.10 1.35 1.56
C CYS A 140 -4.78 1.31 0.80
N GLY A 141 -4.70 0.72 -0.40
CA GLY A 141 -3.45 0.66 -1.15
C GLY A 141 -2.29 0.10 -0.32
N THR A 142 -1.28 0.94 -0.08
CA THR A 142 -0.13 0.57 0.77
C THR A 142 -0.40 0.64 2.27
N ALA A 143 -1.56 1.17 2.69
CA ALA A 143 -2.07 1.28 4.05
C ALA A 143 -1.24 2.12 5.04
N MET A 144 -0.41 3.05 4.54
CA MET A 144 0.46 3.87 5.41
C MET A 144 -0.28 4.52 6.60
N PRO A 145 -1.50 5.06 6.46
CA PRO A 145 -2.29 5.59 7.58
C PRO A 145 -2.59 4.55 8.66
N SER A 146 -3.12 3.37 8.29
CA SER A 146 -3.37 2.29 9.25
C SER A 146 -2.07 1.76 9.85
N LEU A 147 -1.01 1.66 9.06
CA LEU A 147 0.31 1.21 9.50
C LEU A 147 0.95 2.14 10.54
N ALA A 148 0.73 3.45 10.43
CA ALA A 148 1.17 4.41 11.45
C ALA A 148 0.50 4.14 12.81
N ILE A 149 -0.79 3.82 12.81
CA ILE A 149 -1.56 3.48 14.02
C ILE A 149 -1.15 2.11 14.55
N LEU A 150 -1.00 1.12 13.66
CA LEU A 150 -0.58 -0.23 14.01
C LEU A 150 0.83 -0.25 14.61
N GLN A 151 1.79 0.48 14.03
CA GLN A 151 3.15 0.58 14.56
C GLN A 151 3.15 1.07 16.01
N LYS A 152 2.31 2.06 16.33
CA LYS A 152 2.16 2.52 17.71
C LYS A 152 1.64 1.40 18.61
N ARG A 153 0.57 0.73 18.19
CA ARG A 153 -0.03 -0.37 18.96
C ARG A 153 0.95 -1.52 19.22
N LEU A 154 1.75 -1.89 18.21
CA LEU A 154 2.76 -2.96 18.31
C LEU A 154 3.99 -2.58 19.15
N ASN A 155 4.15 -1.30 19.51
CA ASN A 155 5.22 -0.80 20.37
C ASN A 155 4.76 -0.50 21.82
N GLU A 156 3.46 -0.64 22.08
CA GLU A 156 2.85 -0.57 23.41
C GLU A 156 2.88 -1.95 24.09
N ASP A 157 2.79 -1.96 25.42
CA ASP A 157 2.71 -3.22 26.17
C ASP A 157 1.40 -3.97 25.87
N PRO A 158 1.40 -5.31 25.98
CA PRO A 158 0.19 -6.11 25.84
C PRO A 158 -0.92 -5.59 26.76
N PRO A 159 -2.17 -5.60 26.29
CA PRO A 159 -3.27 -5.06 27.07
C PRO A 159 -3.45 -5.87 28.36
N SER A 160 -3.60 -5.19 29.49
CA SER A 160 -3.75 -5.82 30.81
C SER A 160 -5.10 -6.53 31.00
N THR A 161 -6.07 -6.29 30.12
CA THR A 161 -7.36 -6.98 30.11
C THR A 161 -7.65 -7.50 28.70
N GLY A 162 -8.32 -8.65 28.59
CA GLY A 162 -8.75 -9.21 27.29
C GLY A 162 -9.87 -8.41 26.60
N HIS A 163 -10.18 -7.20 27.07
CA HIS A 163 -11.21 -6.32 26.50
C HIS A 163 -10.63 -5.21 25.60
N ASP A 164 -9.33 -4.91 25.68
CA ASP A 164 -8.66 -3.91 24.82
C ASP A 164 -8.22 -4.55 23.50
N LYS A 165 -9.21 -4.85 22.65
CA LYS A 165 -9.01 -5.39 21.32
C LYS A 165 -8.86 -4.26 20.30
N THR A 166 -7.86 -4.35 19.43
CA THR A 166 -7.68 -3.41 18.31
C THR A 166 -7.98 -4.12 17.00
N VAL A 167 -8.79 -3.51 16.15
CA VAL A 167 -9.33 -4.11 14.93
C VAL A 167 -9.08 -3.17 13.76
N PHE A 168 -8.45 -3.68 12.71
CA PHE A 168 -8.21 -2.97 11.46
C PHE A 168 -8.99 -3.63 10.33
N HIS A 169 -9.87 -2.88 9.69
CA HIS A 169 -10.53 -3.26 8.45
C HIS A 169 -9.86 -2.50 7.31
N LEU A 170 -9.27 -3.24 6.38
CA LEU A 170 -8.52 -2.69 5.25
C LEU A 170 -9.27 -3.04 3.98
N GLN A 171 -9.77 -2.03 3.29
CA GLN A 171 -10.52 -2.22 2.06
C GLN A 171 -9.80 -1.59 0.89
N ASP A 172 -9.58 -2.38 -0.15
CA ASP A 172 -9.15 -1.90 -1.46
C ASP A 172 -10.16 -2.35 -2.52
N TYR A 173 -10.11 -1.78 -3.71
CA TYR A 173 -10.97 -2.26 -4.79
C TYR A 173 -10.41 -3.54 -5.43
N ASN A 174 -9.09 -3.71 -5.47
CA ASN A 174 -8.40 -4.85 -6.06
C ASN A 174 -7.90 -5.82 -4.96
N SER A 175 -8.18 -7.13 -5.07
CA SER A 175 -7.65 -8.10 -4.08
C SER A 175 -6.14 -8.27 -4.20
N SER A 176 -5.61 -8.18 -5.43
CA SER A 176 -4.17 -8.19 -5.70
C SER A 176 -3.40 -7.12 -4.90
N VAL A 177 -3.99 -5.95 -4.66
CA VAL A 177 -3.36 -4.91 -3.83
C VAL A 177 -3.22 -5.35 -2.37
N LEU A 178 -4.24 -6.04 -1.84
CA LEU A 178 -4.25 -6.56 -0.48
C LEU A 178 -3.16 -7.63 -0.31
N GLU A 179 -3.04 -8.51 -1.30
CA GLU A 179 -2.11 -9.65 -1.34
C GLU A 179 -0.66 -9.19 -1.54
N TYR A 180 -0.40 -8.40 -2.58
CA TYR A 180 0.95 -8.04 -2.98
C TYR A 180 1.53 -6.85 -2.20
N VAL A 181 0.70 -6.02 -1.56
CA VAL A 181 1.20 -4.77 -0.97
C VAL A 181 0.72 -4.55 0.45
N THR A 182 -0.59 -4.59 0.69
CA THR A 182 -1.15 -4.26 2.01
C THR A 182 -0.65 -5.22 3.09
N LEU A 183 -0.84 -6.54 2.92
CA LEU A 183 -0.41 -7.53 3.92
C LEU A 183 1.12 -7.57 4.10
N PRO A 184 1.96 -7.59 3.04
CA PRO A 184 3.40 -7.50 3.20
C PRO A 184 3.86 -6.27 4.01
N ASN A 185 3.23 -5.10 3.82
CA ASN A 185 3.57 -3.91 4.59
C ASN A 185 3.19 -4.03 6.08
N ILE A 186 2.06 -4.68 6.39
CA ILE A 186 1.66 -4.96 7.78
C ILE A 186 2.72 -5.83 8.46
N ILE A 187 3.17 -6.89 7.79
CA ILE A 187 4.20 -7.80 8.30
C ILE A 187 5.52 -7.04 8.50
N LEU A 188 5.92 -6.17 7.58
CA LEU A 188 7.11 -5.33 7.73
C LEU A 188 7.02 -4.42 8.96
N VAL A 189 5.87 -3.77 9.18
CA VAL A 189 5.66 -2.90 10.35
C VAL A 189 5.73 -3.70 11.65
N TRP A 190 5.16 -4.91 11.68
CA TRP A 190 5.36 -5.82 12.80
C TRP A 190 6.81 -6.22 12.99
N PHE A 191 7.49 -6.63 11.91
CA PHE A 191 8.86 -7.08 11.93
C PHE A 191 9.81 -6.02 12.49
N PHE A 192 9.56 -4.73 12.28
CA PHE A 192 10.37 -3.62 12.82
C PHE A 192 9.85 -3.03 14.15
N SER A 193 8.76 -3.55 14.70
CA SER A 193 8.23 -3.12 16.00
C SER A 193 8.88 -3.86 17.18
N LYS A 194 8.58 -3.45 18.41
CA LYS A 194 8.91 -4.22 19.63
C LYS A 194 8.26 -5.60 19.60
N ALA A 195 7.05 -5.74 19.08
CA ALA A 195 6.36 -7.02 18.97
C ALA A 195 7.10 -8.03 18.07
N GLY A 196 7.85 -7.56 17.07
CA GLY A 196 8.69 -8.40 16.22
C GLY A 196 10.09 -8.71 16.78
N GLU A 197 10.49 -8.09 17.90
CA GLU A 197 11.86 -8.18 18.43
C GLU A 197 12.26 -9.62 18.76
N ALA A 198 11.35 -10.37 19.40
CA ALA A 198 11.59 -11.77 19.74
C ALA A 198 11.94 -12.60 18.50
N TYR A 199 11.23 -12.40 17.39
CA TYR A 199 11.53 -13.08 16.13
C TYR A 199 12.88 -12.63 15.55
N ARG A 200 13.19 -11.32 15.57
CA ARG A 200 14.47 -10.80 15.06
C ARG A 200 15.69 -11.42 15.75
N THR A 201 15.59 -11.78 17.04
CA THR A 201 16.68 -12.48 17.75
C THR A 201 16.93 -13.91 17.29
N THR A 202 16.02 -14.49 16.50
CA THR A 202 16.09 -15.89 16.02
C THR A 202 16.73 -16.03 14.63
N ILE A 203 16.88 -14.92 13.90
CA ILE A 203 17.38 -14.91 12.54
C ILE A 203 18.76 -14.24 12.47
N PRO A 204 19.66 -14.71 11.58
CA PRO A 204 20.95 -14.08 11.41
C PRO A 204 20.81 -12.63 10.91
N PRO A 205 21.77 -11.75 11.24
CA PRO A 205 21.79 -10.39 10.73
C PRO A 205 21.89 -10.38 9.20
N PRO A 206 21.38 -9.34 8.53
CA PRO A 206 21.48 -9.24 7.09
C PRO A 206 22.95 -9.24 6.65
N SER A 207 23.25 -9.97 5.57
CA SER A 207 24.60 -10.00 4.99
C SER A 207 25.06 -8.58 4.65
N PRO A 208 26.33 -8.22 4.92
CA PRO A 208 26.84 -6.90 4.58
C PRO A 208 26.69 -6.66 3.08
N LYS A 209 26.10 -5.53 2.71
CA LYS A 209 25.97 -5.15 1.31
C LYS A 209 27.37 -5.07 0.68
N PRO A 210 27.55 -5.60 -0.54
CA PRO A 210 28.81 -5.45 -1.25
C PRO A 210 29.14 -3.96 -1.37
N ASP A 211 30.34 -3.60 -0.93
CA ASP A 211 30.82 -2.24 -0.87
C ASP A 211 30.73 -1.64 -2.29
N PRO A 212 30.01 -0.54 -2.56
CA PRO A 212 29.87 0.02 -3.91
C PRO A 212 31.21 0.51 -4.50
N LYS A 213 32.27 0.56 -3.66
CA LYS A 213 33.66 0.83 -4.06
C LYS A 213 34.49 -0.43 -4.27
N SER A 214 33.97 -1.61 -3.96
CA SER A 214 34.59 -2.87 -4.38
C SER A 214 34.54 -2.88 -5.90
N LYS A 215 35.71 -2.90 -6.54
CA LYS A 215 35.78 -3.03 -7.99
C LYS A 215 35.08 -4.35 -8.34
N LEU A 216 34.11 -4.30 -9.27
CA LEU A 216 33.68 -5.54 -9.93
C LEU A 216 34.94 -6.28 -10.40
N PRO A 217 35.01 -7.61 -10.23
CA PRO A 217 36.14 -8.38 -10.72
C PRO A 217 36.31 -8.09 -12.22
N ASP A 218 37.56 -7.89 -12.64
CA ASP A 218 37.92 -7.59 -14.01
C ASP A 218 37.62 -8.82 -14.89
N LEU A 219 36.47 -8.80 -15.57
CA LEU A 219 36.00 -9.89 -16.44
C LEU A 219 36.85 -10.05 -17.71
N SER A 220 37.89 -9.24 -17.92
CA SER A 220 38.74 -9.29 -19.13
C SER A 220 39.67 -10.52 -19.20
N ASN A 221 39.79 -11.31 -18.12
CA ASN A 221 40.66 -12.50 -18.08
C ASN A 221 39.91 -13.83 -17.97
N LEU A 222 38.60 -13.88 -18.24
CA LEU A 222 37.87 -15.15 -18.36
C LEU A 222 38.17 -15.82 -19.71
N THR A 223 39.33 -16.43 -19.84
CA THR A 223 39.54 -17.47 -20.85
C THR A 223 38.77 -18.71 -20.44
N LEU A 224 37.95 -19.24 -21.36
CA LEU A 224 37.34 -20.57 -21.33
C LEU A 224 38.45 -21.64 -21.28
N GLN A 225 39.05 -21.85 -20.11
CA GLN A 225 39.93 -22.97 -19.83
C GLN A 225 39.42 -23.64 -18.58
N SER A 226 38.86 -24.85 -18.78
CA SER A 226 38.60 -25.90 -17.80
C SER A 226 38.14 -25.41 -16.44
N VAL A 227 36.82 -25.50 -16.23
CA VAL A 227 36.21 -25.64 -14.90
C VAL A 227 37.08 -26.62 -14.10
N PRO A 228 37.80 -26.18 -13.06
CA PRO A 228 38.32 -27.12 -12.08
C PRO A 228 37.10 -27.81 -11.49
N GLU A 229 37.14 -29.14 -11.35
CA GLU A 229 36.24 -29.83 -10.43
C GLU A 229 36.49 -29.20 -9.06
N GLU A 230 35.67 -28.23 -8.69
CA GLU A 230 35.59 -27.75 -7.32
C GLU A 230 34.99 -28.93 -6.56
N ASP A 231 35.83 -29.55 -5.73
CA ASP A 231 35.39 -30.46 -4.69
C ASP A 231 34.17 -29.81 -4.03
N GLU A 232 33.05 -30.54 -4.00
CA GLU A 232 31.90 -30.20 -3.17
C GLU A 232 32.39 -30.16 -1.72
N GLU A 233 32.94 -29.02 -1.28
CA GLU A 233 32.93 -28.66 0.12
C GLU A 233 31.44 -28.58 0.47
N GLU A 234 30.91 -29.69 0.99
CA GLU A 234 29.69 -29.74 1.77
C GLU A 234 29.73 -28.53 2.70
N SER A 235 29.00 -27.48 2.33
CA SER A 235 28.79 -26.33 3.19
C SER A 235 28.22 -26.89 4.48
N GLU A 236 29.04 -26.90 5.52
CA GLU A 236 28.64 -27.31 6.85
C GLU A 236 27.35 -26.56 7.18
N THR A 237 26.27 -27.31 7.38
CA THR A 237 25.02 -26.78 7.94
C THR A 237 25.40 -25.93 9.15
N PRO A 238 25.07 -24.63 9.20
CA PRO A 238 25.45 -23.81 10.34
C PRO A 238 24.85 -24.45 11.59
N GLU A 239 25.75 -24.89 12.47
CA GLU A 239 25.43 -25.36 13.81
C GLU A 239 24.48 -24.35 14.47
N THR A 240 23.42 -24.87 15.07
CA THR A 240 22.42 -24.15 15.86
C THR A 240 23.05 -23.00 16.66
N PRO A 241 22.60 -21.74 16.50
CA PRO A 241 23.13 -20.65 17.31
C PRO A 241 22.65 -20.83 18.76
N GLU A 242 23.53 -21.27 19.66
CA GLU A 242 23.27 -21.35 21.11
C GLU A 242 23.14 -19.97 21.77
N LYS A 243 23.28 -18.86 21.02
CA LYS A 243 23.08 -17.48 21.50
C LYS A 243 22.11 -16.72 20.58
N PRO A 244 21.16 -15.96 21.14
CA PRO A 244 20.27 -15.11 20.36
C PRO A 244 21.08 -14.06 19.57
N TYR A 245 20.64 -13.76 18.35
CA TYR A 245 21.19 -12.69 17.53
C TYR A 245 20.79 -11.32 18.06
N ASP A 246 21.54 -10.29 17.67
CA ASP A 246 21.24 -8.90 18.01
C ASP A 246 19.97 -8.42 17.27
N PRO A 247 18.87 -8.10 17.98
CA PRO A 247 17.64 -7.64 17.35
C PRO A 247 17.76 -6.27 16.67
N ASP A 248 18.79 -5.49 17.02
CA ASP A 248 19.08 -4.18 16.44
C ASP A 248 19.92 -4.28 15.15
N ALA A 249 20.32 -5.50 14.74
CA ALA A 249 21.03 -5.72 13.49
C ALA A 249 20.20 -5.38 12.24
N PHE A 250 18.88 -5.32 12.38
CA PHE A 250 17.97 -4.85 11.33
C PHE A 250 17.61 -3.38 11.57
N HIS A 251 18.13 -2.50 10.72
CA HIS A 251 17.83 -1.07 10.81
C HIS A 251 16.65 -0.69 9.92
N ILE A 252 15.57 -0.21 10.55
CA ILE A 252 14.36 0.27 9.83
C ILE A 252 14.68 1.35 8.80
N THR A 253 15.78 2.09 8.94
CA THR A 253 16.17 3.15 7.99
C THR A 253 16.91 2.65 6.76
N GLU A 254 17.32 1.38 6.76
CA GLU A 254 18.10 0.80 5.67
C GLU A 254 17.21 -0.10 4.81
N PRO A 255 17.30 -0.02 3.47
CA PRO A 255 16.60 -0.95 2.61
C PRO A 255 17.20 -2.35 2.77
N GLY A 256 16.39 -3.38 2.59
CA GLY A 256 16.82 -4.76 2.74
C GLY A 256 15.84 -5.75 2.14
N ASP A 257 16.15 -7.03 2.33
CA ASP A 257 15.33 -8.15 1.89
C ASP A 257 14.85 -8.93 3.12
N LEU A 258 13.62 -9.44 3.06
CA LEU A 258 13.02 -10.21 4.13
C LEU A 258 12.37 -11.47 3.59
N ALA A 259 12.84 -12.61 4.08
CA ALA A 259 12.26 -13.92 3.79
C ALA A 259 11.00 -14.17 4.63
N PHE A 260 9.86 -14.35 3.98
CA PHE A 260 8.57 -14.71 4.56
C PHE A 260 8.47 -16.21 4.83
N THR A 261 9.41 -16.72 5.62
CA THR A 261 9.48 -18.13 6.03
C THR A 261 8.23 -18.57 6.82
N PRO A 262 7.92 -19.87 6.88
CA PRO A 262 6.84 -20.37 7.74
C PRO A 262 6.98 -19.95 9.21
N ALA A 263 8.23 -19.86 9.71
CA ALA A 263 8.51 -19.39 11.07
C ALA A 263 8.13 -17.91 11.27
N LEU A 264 8.44 -17.06 10.27
CA LEU A 264 8.02 -15.65 10.27
C LEU A 264 6.50 -15.52 10.32
N ARG A 265 5.81 -16.25 9.43
CA ARG A 265 4.34 -16.23 9.32
C ARG A 265 3.69 -16.66 10.65
N SER A 266 4.21 -17.72 11.27
CA SER A 266 3.72 -18.19 12.60
C SER A 266 3.97 -17.15 13.68
N ALA A 267 5.18 -16.61 13.78
CA ALA A 267 5.53 -15.63 14.80
C ALA A 267 4.70 -14.33 14.68
N PHE A 268 4.42 -13.90 13.45
CA PHE A 268 3.53 -12.78 13.18
C PHE A 268 2.10 -13.03 13.69
N LEU A 269 1.52 -14.18 13.34
CA LEU A 269 0.18 -14.57 13.78
C LEU A 269 0.07 -14.67 15.31
N ASP A 270 1.03 -15.34 15.95
CA ASP A 270 1.09 -15.48 17.41
C ASP A 270 1.20 -14.11 18.09
N SER A 271 1.99 -13.20 17.50
CA SER A 271 2.14 -11.84 18.00
C SER A 271 0.84 -11.05 17.93
N LEU A 272 0.12 -11.09 16.80
CA LEU A 272 -1.19 -10.42 16.67
C LEU A 272 -2.20 -10.94 17.71
N ALA A 273 -2.27 -12.27 17.86
CA ALA A 273 -3.14 -12.91 18.84
C ALA A 273 -2.81 -12.46 20.28
N SER A 274 -1.51 -12.42 20.64
CA SER A 274 -1.08 -11.99 21.98
C SER A 274 -1.40 -10.52 22.30
N LEU A 275 -1.43 -9.67 21.27
CA LEU A 275 -1.72 -8.24 21.39
C LEU A 275 -3.20 -7.89 21.21
N HIS A 276 -4.05 -8.90 20.97
CA HIS A 276 -5.47 -8.75 20.63
C HIS A 276 -5.66 -7.80 19.43
N VAL A 277 -4.81 -7.94 18.41
CA VAL A 277 -4.93 -7.22 17.13
C VAL A 277 -5.60 -8.13 16.12
N GLU A 278 -6.71 -7.67 15.55
CA GLU A 278 -7.41 -8.36 14.46
C GLU A 278 -7.35 -7.57 13.16
N LEU A 279 -7.16 -8.30 12.06
CA LEU A 279 -7.07 -7.76 10.71
C LEU A 279 -8.15 -8.41 9.85
N GLU A 280 -9.00 -7.59 9.24
CA GLU A 280 -10.00 -8.04 8.27
C GLU A 280 -9.80 -7.28 6.94
N PHE A 281 -9.93 -7.98 5.83
CA PHE A 281 -9.62 -7.45 4.50
C PHE A 281 -10.83 -7.53 3.60
N PHE A 282 -11.02 -6.51 2.76
CA PHE A 282 -12.17 -6.43 1.85
C PHE A 282 -11.71 -5.97 0.46
N SER A 283 -12.14 -6.67 -0.59
CA SER A 283 -11.94 -6.23 -1.98
C SER A 283 -13.26 -5.90 -2.67
N GLY A 284 -13.19 -5.11 -3.73
CA GLY A 284 -14.32 -4.78 -4.60
C GLY A 284 -14.96 -3.40 -4.35
N PRO A 285 -16.08 -3.10 -5.04
CA PRO A 285 -16.72 -1.79 -5.02
C PRO A 285 -17.35 -1.45 -3.67
N TRP A 286 -17.33 -0.16 -3.30
CA TRP A 286 -17.86 0.35 -2.03
C TRP A 286 -19.36 0.14 -1.87
N GLU A 287 -20.12 -0.01 -2.95
CA GLU A 287 -21.55 -0.29 -2.97
C GLU A 287 -21.89 -1.57 -2.19
N GLY A 288 -21.02 -2.58 -2.25
CA GLY A 288 -21.21 -3.85 -1.54
C GLY A 288 -20.79 -3.82 -0.06
N PHE A 289 -20.09 -2.77 0.39
CA PHE A 289 -19.68 -2.65 1.79
C PHE A 289 -20.84 -2.12 2.64
N ALA A 290 -21.36 -2.97 3.52
CA ALA A 290 -22.34 -2.61 4.55
C ALA A 290 -21.75 -2.86 5.96
N PRO A 291 -21.15 -1.86 6.62
CA PRO A 291 -20.63 -2.02 7.97
C PRO A 291 -21.77 -2.26 8.96
N THR A 292 -21.64 -3.28 9.81
CA THR A 292 -22.66 -3.67 10.81
C THR A 292 -22.49 -2.94 12.13
N THR A 293 -21.25 -2.63 12.48
CA THR A 293 -20.86 -1.89 13.69
C THR A 293 -20.06 -0.65 13.28
N PRO A 294 -20.35 0.52 13.86
CA PRO A 294 -19.58 1.72 13.59
C PRO A 294 -18.10 1.57 13.96
N TYR A 295 -17.26 2.37 13.32
CA TYR A 295 -15.83 2.48 13.62
C TYR A 295 -15.53 3.72 14.45
N ASP A 296 -14.51 3.63 15.29
CA ASP A 296 -13.98 4.77 16.04
C ASP A 296 -13.21 5.71 15.12
N LEU A 297 -12.57 5.14 14.09
CA LEU A 297 -11.80 5.87 13.11
C LEU A 297 -12.05 5.32 11.70
N VAL A 298 -12.54 6.18 10.82
CA VAL A 298 -12.62 5.92 9.37
C VAL A 298 -11.63 6.85 8.68
N ILE A 299 -10.71 6.28 7.93
CA ILE A 299 -9.66 7.01 7.21
C ILE A 299 -9.68 6.64 5.75
N THR A 300 -9.34 7.60 4.89
CA THR A 300 -9.16 7.36 3.46
C THR A 300 -8.23 8.41 2.88
N SER A 301 -7.40 8.00 1.90
CA SER A 301 -6.46 8.89 1.23
C SER A 301 -6.53 8.74 -0.28
N GLU A 302 -6.62 9.87 -1.00
CA GLU A 302 -6.72 9.93 -2.46
C GLU A 302 -7.86 9.10 -3.08
N THR A 303 -9.04 9.09 -2.46
CA THR A 303 -10.20 8.33 -2.98
C THR A 303 -11.29 9.19 -3.61
N ILE A 304 -11.11 10.52 -3.68
CA ILE A 304 -12.12 11.47 -4.18
C ILE A 304 -11.81 12.01 -5.60
N TYR A 305 -10.89 11.38 -6.32
CA TYR A 305 -10.44 11.84 -7.64
C TYR A 305 -11.47 11.59 -8.75
N GLN A 306 -12.42 10.66 -8.55
CA GLN A 306 -13.42 10.29 -9.54
C GLN A 306 -14.82 10.70 -9.08
N PRO A 307 -15.43 11.74 -9.67
CA PRO A 307 -16.74 12.25 -9.23
C PRO A 307 -17.87 11.21 -9.21
N THR A 308 -17.81 10.21 -10.10
CA THR A 308 -18.86 9.17 -10.19
C THR A 308 -18.85 8.20 -9.03
N SER A 309 -17.74 8.03 -8.30
CA SER A 309 -17.66 7.14 -7.13
C SER A 309 -17.98 7.85 -5.81
N LEU A 310 -18.07 9.19 -5.82
CA LEU A 310 -18.34 9.99 -4.62
C LEU A 310 -19.65 9.62 -3.90
N PRO A 311 -20.78 9.33 -4.58
CA PRO A 311 -22.01 8.96 -3.87
C PRO A 311 -21.83 7.72 -2.98
N SER A 312 -21.14 6.70 -3.49
CA SER A 312 -20.91 5.44 -2.79
C SER A 312 -19.91 5.59 -1.66
N LEU A 313 -18.84 6.39 -1.87
CA LEU A 313 -17.90 6.75 -0.81
C LEU A 313 -18.60 7.53 0.31
N VAL A 314 -19.33 8.60 -0.01
CA VAL A 314 -19.99 9.46 0.99
C VAL A 314 -21.03 8.67 1.80
N ARG A 315 -21.77 7.77 1.15
CA ARG A 315 -22.64 6.82 1.84
C ARG A 315 -21.85 5.98 2.85
N LEU A 316 -20.76 5.36 2.42
CA LEU A 316 -19.98 4.46 3.27
C LEU A 316 -19.29 5.21 4.42
N LEU A 317 -18.75 6.41 4.19
CA LEU A 317 -18.19 7.26 5.25
C LEU A 317 -19.24 7.56 6.33
N ARG A 318 -20.48 7.84 5.93
CA ARG A 318 -21.59 8.07 6.87
C ARG A 318 -21.97 6.80 7.63
N ASP A 319 -22.18 5.70 6.91
CA ASP A 319 -22.69 4.46 7.48
C ASP A 319 -21.62 3.78 8.40
N ALA A 320 -20.33 3.97 8.09
CA ALA A 320 -19.22 3.45 8.88
C ALA A 320 -18.89 4.32 10.11
N THR A 321 -19.11 5.64 10.04
CA THR A 321 -18.75 6.54 11.13
C THR A 321 -19.87 6.60 12.17
N GLY A 322 -19.57 6.19 13.40
CA GLY A 322 -20.51 6.31 14.52
C GLY A 322 -20.63 7.76 15.03
N PRO A 323 -21.62 8.06 15.90
CA PRO A 323 -21.79 9.41 16.46
C PRO A 323 -20.55 9.95 17.21
N SER A 324 -19.74 9.05 17.78
CA SER A 324 -18.47 9.36 18.46
C SER A 324 -17.24 9.10 17.60
N GLY A 325 -17.42 8.52 16.40
CA GLY A 325 -16.34 8.15 15.51
C GLY A 325 -15.74 9.37 14.80
N ARG A 326 -14.50 9.23 14.37
CA ARG A 326 -13.79 10.26 13.60
C ARG A 326 -13.63 9.79 12.16
N CYS A 327 -13.99 10.64 11.20
CA CYS A 327 -13.77 10.37 9.78
C CYS A 327 -12.77 11.37 9.19
N LEU A 328 -11.66 10.89 8.65
CA LEU A 328 -10.61 11.72 8.03
C LEU A 328 -10.44 11.36 6.55
N VAL A 329 -10.47 12.36 5.68
CA VAL A 329 -10.30 12.23 4.23
C VAL A 329 -9.11 13.08 3.81
N ALA A 330 -8.04 12.46 3.34
CA ALA A 330 -6.86 13.16 2.81
C ALA A 330 -6.90 13.18 1.27
N ALA A 331 -6.81 14.36 0.67
CA ALA A 331 -6.94 14.50 -0.78
C ALA A 331 -6.21 15.71 -1.36
N LYS A 332 -5.96 15.65 -2.67
CA LYS A 332 -5.53 16.80 -3.47
C LYS A 332 -6.72 17.75 -3.64
N MET A 333 -6.44 19.05 -3.68
CA MET A 333 -7.47 20.07 -3.92
C MET A 333 -8.20 19.84 -5.25
N VAL A 334 -7.46 19.45 -6.30
CA VAL A 334 -7.96 19.19 -7.65
C VAL A 334 -7.15 18.05 -8.27
N TYR A 335 -7.82 17.13 -8.96
CA TYR A 335 -7.22 16.08 -9.78
C TYR A 335 -7.40 16.40 -11.27
N PHE A 336 -6.33 16.81 -11.94
CA PHE A 336 -6.35 17.14 -13.37
C PHE A 336 -6.68 15.90 -14.22
N GLY A 337 -7.51 16.06 -15.25
CA GLY A 337 -7.88 14.99 -16.19
C GLY A 337 -9.08 14.12 -15.80
N VAL A 338 -9.31 13.89 -14.50
CA VAL A 338 -10.43 13.07 -14.00
C VAL A 338 -11.57 13.89 -13.37
N GLY A 339 -11.30 15.16 -13.04
CA GLY A 339 -12.32 16.15 -12.67
C GLY A 339 -12.81 16.06 -11.22
N GLY A 340 -12.26 15.18 -10.39
CA GLY A 340 -12.53 15.16 -8.94
C GLY A 340 -11.64 16.11 -8.14
N GLY A 341 -11.97 16.22 -6.86
CA GLY A 341 -11.34 17.16 -5.95
C GLY A 341 -12.19 17.41 -4.73
N ILE A 342 -11.67 18.27 -3.85
CA ILE A 342 -12.30 18.59 -2.57
C ILE A 342 -13.65 19.27 -2.77
N ARG A 343 -13.78 20.14 -3.78
CA ARG A 343 -15.03 20.88 -4.04
C ARG A 343 -16.18 19.94 -4.42
N GLU A 344 -15.91 19.00 -5.32
CA GLU A 344 -16.88 18.02 -5.79
C GLU A 344 -17.29 17.09 -4.63
N PHE A 345 -16.32 16.65 -3.83
CA PHE A 345 -16.57 15.86 -2.61
C PHE A 345 -17.46 16.62 -1.62
N GLU A 346 -17.16 17.87 -1.29
CA GLU A 346 -17.94 18.69 -0.36
C GLU A 346 -19.38 18.93 -0.86
N GLN A 347 -19.58 19.07 -2.17
CA GLN A 347 -20.90 19.20 -2.76
C GLN A 347 -21.75 17.93 -2.54
N VAL A 348 -21.19 16.74 -2.78
CA VAL A 348 -21.88 15.47 -2.56
C VAL A 348 -22.10 15.22 -1.07
N LEU A 349 -21.10 15.54 -0.24
CA LEU A 349 -21.18 15.42 1.22
C LEU A 349 -22.33 16.25 1.79
N LYS A 350 -22.48 17.50 1.33
CA LYS A 350 -23.58 18.40 1.73
C LYS A 350 -24.95 17.87 1.31
N GLN A 351 -25.07 17.24 0.14
CA GLN A 351 -26.32 16.61 -0.29
C GLN A 351 -26.69 15.43 0.62
N GLY A 352 -25.69 14.73 1.16
CA GLY A 352 -25.85 13.66 2.15
C GLY A 352 -26.03 14.11 3.60
N GLY A 353 -26.16 15.43 3.87
CA GLY A 353 -26.32 15.97 5.22
C GLY A 353 -25.02 16.03 6.04
N GLY A 354 -23.86 15.89 5.39
CA GLY A 354 -22.54 16.02 6.01
C GLY A 354 -21.87 17.37 5.71
N SER A 355 -20.79 17.64 6.44
CA SER A 355 -19.87 18.73 6.17
C SER A 355 -18.43 18.31 6.46
N SER A 356 -17.46 19.06 5.96
CA SER A 356 -16.03 18.83 6.17
C SER A 356 -15.40 20.03 6.87
N LYS A 357 -14.36 19.77 7.67
CA LYS A 357 -13.48 20.79 8.23
C LYS A 357 -12.03 20.45 7.86
N CYS A 358 -11.32 21.37 7.22
CA CYS A 358 -9.87 21.24 7.04
C CYS A 358 -9.17 21.20 8.40
N VAL A 359 -8.42 20.13 8.66
CA VAL A 359 -7.63 19.93 9.89
C VAL A 359 -6.12 19.95 9.65
N TRP A 360 -5.69 19.85 8.39
CA TRP A 360 -4.29 19.96 7.97
C TRP A 360 -4.22 20.33 6.49
N GLU A 361 -3.18 21.07 6.08
CA GLU A 361 -2.96 21.44 4.68
C GLU A 361 -1.48 21.43 4.30
N GLN A 362 -1.20 21.09 3.03
CA GLN A 362 0.06 21.34 2.34
C GLN A 362 -0.18 22.32 1.21
N ARG A 363 0.58 23.42 1.19
CA ARG A 363 0.44 24.51 0.22
C ARG A 363 1.55 24.55 -0.83
N GLU A 364 2.66 23.85 -0.61
CA GLU A 364 3.74 23.71 -1.57
C GLU A 364 3.40 22.65 -2.61
N GLY A 365 3.64 22.95 -3.89
CA GLY A 365 3.31 22.07 -5.01
C GLY A 365 1.80 21.93 -5.23
N VAL A 366 1.34 20.72 -5.56
CA VAL A 366 -0.10 20.42 -5.67
C VAL A 366 -0.68 20.47 -4.27
N ARG A 367 -1.62 21.40 -4.04
CA ARG A 367 -2.23 21.60 -2.73
C ARG A 367 -2.97 20.33 -2.27
N ARG A 368 -2.75 19.95 -1.02
CA ARG A 368 -3.39 18.79 -0.37
C ARG A 368 -3.99 19.21 0.96
N SER A 369 -5.01 18.50 1.40
CA SER A 369 -5.74 18.78 2.64
C SER A 369 -6.18 17.49 3.29
N ILE A 370 -6.16 17.47 4.62
CA ILE A 370 -6.86 16.46 5.42
C ILE A 370 -8.11 17.11 5.98
N MET A 371 -9.24 16.50 5.71
CA MET A 371 -10.56 16.96 6.10
C MET A 371 -11.15 16.03 7.15
N GLN A 372 -11.63 16.57 8.26
CA GLN A 372 -12.51 15.86 9.18
C GLN A 372 -13.95 15.98 8.68
N VAL A 373 -14.58 14.84 8.36
CA VAL A 373 -15.99 14.76 7.98
C VAL A 373 -16.85 14.73 9.24
N MET A 374 -17.97 15.46 9.20
CA MET A 374 -18.91 15.64 10.32
C MET A 374 -20.33 15.47 9.79
N TYR A 375 -21.16 14.76 10.56
CA TYR A 375 -22.59 14.62 10.29
C TYR A 375 -23.38 15.20 11.47
N ASP A 376 -24.47 15.91 11.16
CA ASP A 376 -25.39 16.37 12.18
C ASP A 376 -26.33 15.21 12.55
N TYR A 377 -25.96 14.43 13.57
CA TYR A 377 -26.85 13.41 14.13
C TYR A 377 -27.95 14.12 14.93
N GLN A 378 -29.19 14.09 14.41
CA GLN A 378 -30.38 14.62 15.10
C GLN A 378 -30.93 13.65 16.14
#